data_AF-A0A9P0YPB3-F1
#
_entry.id   AF-A0A9P0YPB3-F1
#
_cell.length_a   1.000
_cell.length_b   1.000
_cell.length_c   1.000
_cell.angle_alpha   90.00
_cell.angle_beta   90.00
_cell.angle_gamma   90.00
#
_symmetry.space_group_name_H-M   'P 1'
#
loop_
_entity.id
_entity.type
_entity.pdbx_description
1 polymer ?
#
loop_
_entity_poly.entity_id
_entity_poly.type
_entity_poly.pdbx_seq_one_letter_code
_entity_poly.pdbx_strand_id
1 'polypeptide(L)'
;MVGAILSGSSSNSNLTTAARICVEVLRLSRYRLALTDHDGLRGRKIKDGRAWLSAALGYQYDSWSALKKVNDTAVVVNTMALINDTIMGLTRTALSMLGNYDVHGDDVASWGPIKTERDGYWDPVDGSGSDFDFQNGGVPKGLKPNVTVCKTGRGGGCDYATVHAAVYAAPDMNAGQRFVI
;
A
#
# COMPACT_ATOMS: atom_id res chain seq x y z
N MET A 1 -13.87 -19.52 -15.56
CA MET A 1 -15.15 -19.31 -14.84
C MET A 1 -15.79 -17.97 -15.17
N VAL A 2 -15.09 -16.83 -14.99
CA VAL A 2 -15.65 -15.50 -15.35
C VAL A 2 -16.07 -15.40 -16.83
N GLY A 3 -15.31 -15.98 -17.76
CA GLY A 3 -15.73 -16.04 -19.18
C GLY A 3 -17.05 -16.77 -19.39
N ALA A 4 -17.32 -17.84 -18.62
CA ALA A 4 -18.60 -18.57 -18.69
C ALA A 4 -19.75 -17.75 -18.10
N ILE A 5 -19.50 -16.97 -17.04
CA ILE A 5 -20.47 -16.01 -16.51
C ILE A 5 -20.82 -14.98 -17.58
N LEU A 6 -19.81 -14.42 -18.26
CA LEU A 6 -20.01 -13.43 -19.32
C LEU A 6 -20.82 -13.99 -20.50
N SER A 7 -20.52 -15.22 -20.94
CA SER A 7 -21.28 -15.87 -22.01
C SER A 7 -22.74 -16.15 -21.63
N GLY A 8 -23.01 -16.39 -20.34
CA GLY A 8 -24.35 -16.66 -19.82
C GLY A 8 -25.14 -15.44 -19.36
N SER A 9 -24.57 -14.23 -19.40
CA SER A 9 -25.16 -13.04 -18.77
C SER A 9 -26.01 -12.17 -19.70
N SER A 10 -26.27 -12.59 -20.94
CA SER A 10 -26.88 -11.75 -21.99
C SER A 10 -28.22 -11.10 -21.60
N SER A 11 -29.01 -11.74 -20.73
CA SER A 11 -30.28 -11.23 -20.23
C SER A 11 -30.16 -10.35 -18.97
N ASN A 12 -28.97 -10.22 -18.39
CA ASN A 12 -28.71 -9.45 -17.17
C ASN A 12 -27.56 -8.46 -17.40
N SER A 13 -27.93 -7.19 -17.58
CA SER A 13 -26.98 -6.09 -17.83
C SER A 13 -25.98 -5.89 -16.69
N ASN A 14 -26.45 -6.00 -15.43
CA ASN A 14 -25.59 -5.84 -14.26
C ASN A 14 -24.55 -6.96 -14.18
N LEU A 15 -24.97 -8.20 -14.41
CA LEU A 15 -24.08 -9.36 -14.45
C LEU A 15 -23.09 -9.27 -15.62
N THR A 16 -23.55 -8.85 -16.80
CA THR A 16 -22.69 -8.63 -17.97
C THR A 16 -21.62 -7.59 -17.70
N THR A 17 -21.99 -6.47 -17.07
CA THR A 17 -21.06 -5.40 -16.72
C THR A 17 -20.04 -5.88 -15.69
N ALA A 18 -20.49 -6.53 -14.62
CA ALA A 18 -19.60 -7.09 -13.60
C ALA A 18 -18.62 -8.12 -14.20
N ALA A 19 -19.12 -9.03 -15.05
CA ALA A 19 -18.29 -10.05 -15.69
C ALA A 19 -17.26 -9.43 -16.64
N ARG A 20 -17.61 -8.37 -17.38
CA ARG A 20 -16.67 -7.64 -18.25
C ARG A 20 -15.55 -6.98 -17.46
N ILE A 21 -15.89 -6.28 -16.38
CA ILE A 21 -14.91 -5.68 -15.45
C ILE A 21 -13.96 -6.78 -14.94
N CYS A 22 -14.51 -7.91 -14.48
CA CYS A 22 -13.72 -9.02 -13.98
C CYS A 22 -12.73 -9.57 -15.01
N VAL A 23 -13.15 -9.76 -16.27
CA VAL A 23 -12.25 -10.22 -17.34
C VAL A 23 -11.08 -9.26 -17.53
N GLU A 24 -11.36 -7.95 -17.53
CA GLU A 24 -10.34 -6.92 -17.71
C GLU A 24 -9.34 -6.89 -16.55
N VAL A 25 -9.83 -6.78 -15.31
CA VAL A 25 -8.95 -6.66 -14.14
C VAL A 25 -8.20 -7.96 -13.86
N LEU A 26 -8.78 -9.14 -14.10
CA LEU A 26 -8.05 -10.41 -13.97
C LEU A 26 -6.94 -10.56 -15.02
N ARG A 27 -7.12 -10.00 -16.22
CA ARG A 27 -6.05 -9.92 -17.23
C ARG A 27 -4.91 -9.03 -16.75
N LEU A 28 -5.23 -7.87 -16.16
CA LEU A 28 -4.24 -6.98 -15.56
C LEU A 28 -3.53 -7.63 -14.38
N SER A 29 -4.27 -8.34 -13.52
CA SER A 29 -3.72 -9.12 -12.41
C SER A 29 -2.70 -10.15 -12.90
N ARG A 30 -3.07 -10.94 -13.93
CA ARG A 30 -2.16 -11.92 -14.53
C ARG A 30 -0.89 -11.28 -15.10
N TYR A 31 -1.02 -10.13 -15.77
CA TYR A 31 0.13 -9.40 -16.28
C TYR A 31 1.07 -8.94 -15.16
N ARG A 32 0.52 -8.42 -14.05
CA ARG A 32 1.31 -8.02 -12.88
C ARG A 32 2.00 -9.20 -12.20
N LEU A 33 1.32 -10.33 -12.05
CA LEU A 33 1.92 -11.57 -11.55
C LEU A 33 3.12 -12.01 -12.41
N ALA A 34 2.97 -11.96 -13.74
CA ALA A 34 4.04 -12.31 -14.65
C ALA A 34 5.24 -11.35 -14.56
N LEU A 35 5.00 -10.03 -14.40
CA LEU A 35 6.07 -9.07 -14.16
C LEU A 35 6.80 -9.32 -12.83
N THR A 36 6.06 -9.64 -11.76
CA THR A 36 6.68 -10.02 -10.48
C THR A 36 7.61 -11.22 -10.67
N ASP A 37 7.13 -12.29 -11.32
CA ASP A 37 7.92 -13.51 -11.56
C ASP A 37 9.16 -13.26 -12.45
N HIS A 38 8.97 -12.59 -13.59
CA HIS A 38 10.04 -12.39 -14.56
C HIS A 38 11.05 -11.33 -14.15
N ASP A 39 10.64 -10.24 -13.52
CA ASP A 39 11.50 -9.09 -13.27
C ASP A 39 11.59 -8.71 -11.78
N GLY A 40 10.47 -8.85 -11.06
CA GLY A 40 10.36 -8.40 -9.68
C GLY A 40 11.18 -9.21 -8.70
N LEU A 41 11.38 -10.50 -8.97
CA LEU A 41 12.19 -11.38 -8.11
C LEU A 41 13.70 -11.27 -8.35
N ARG A 42 14.16 -10.39 -9.25
CA ARG A 42 15.57 -10.31 -9.66
C ARG A 42 16.28 -9.10 -9.05
N GLY A 43 17.32 -9.37 -8.25
CA GLY A 43 18.25 -8.35 -7.74
C GLY A 43 17.54 -7.25 -6.95
N ARG A 44 17.85 -5.98 -7.27
CA ARG A 44 17.32 -4.80 -6.55
C ARG A 44 15.86 -4.43 -6.87
N LYS A 45 15.14 -5.25 -7.65
CA LYS A 45 13.74 -4.97 -8.08
C LYS A 45 12.68 -5.59 -7.17
N ILE A 46 13.06 -6.13 -6.01
CA ILE A 46 12.11 -6.79 -5.11
C ILE A 46 10.96 -5.88 -4.69
N LYS A 47 11.23 -4.58 -4.49
CA LYS A 47 10.22 -3.57 -4.17
C LYS A 47 9.25 -3.34 -5.33
N ASP A 48 9.72 -3.32 -6.57
CA ASP A 48 8.85 -3.30 -7.76
C ASP A 48 8.01 -4.59 -7.85
N GLY A 49 8.64 -5.74 -7.59
CA GLY A 49 7.96 -7.03 -7.54
C GLY A 49 6.83 -7.07 -6.52
N ARG A 50 7.07 -6.54 -5.31
CA ARG A 50 6.09 -6.39 -4.24
C ARG A 50 4.98 -5.42 -4.65
N ALA A 51 5.31 -4.30 -5.29
CA ALA A 51 4.32 -3.34 -5.79
C ALA A 51 3.42 -3.93 -6.87
N TRP A 52 3.99 -4.64 -7.85
CA TRP A 52 3.22 -5.33 -8.89
C TRP A 52 2.34 -6.44 -8.31
N LEU A 53 2.86 -7.23 -7.37
CA LEU A 53 2.09 -8.28 -6.71
C LEU A 53 0.94 -7.71 -5.88
N SER A 54 1.16 -6.56 -5.22
CA SER A 54 0.11 -5.81 -4.51
C SER A 54 -0.98 -5.31 -5.47
N ALA A 55 -0.58 -4.79 -6.63
CA ALA A 55 -1.52 -4.40 -7.68
C ALA A 55 -2.30 -5.61 -8.21
N ALA A 56 -1.65 -6.77 -8.39
CA ALA A 56 -2.32 -8.00 -8.80
C ALA A 56 -3.42 -8.43 -7.82
N LEU A 57 -3.14 -8.33 -6.52
CA LEU A 57 -4.12 -8.60 -5.45
C LEU A 57 -5.28 -7.61 -5.48
N GLY A 58 -5.00 -6.31 -5.70
CA GLY A 58 -6.03 -5.28 -5.85
C GLY A 58 -7.00 -5.61 -6.99
N TYR A 59 -6.48 -5.96 -8.17
CA TYR A 59 -7.31 -6.35 -9.30
C TYR A 59 -8.15 -7.63 -9.06
N GLN A 60 -7.61 -8.60 -8.31
CA GLN A 60 -8.38 -9.79 -7.92
C GLN A 60 -9.53 -9.41 -6.99
N TYR A 61 -9.27 -8.54 -6.02
CA TYR A 61 -10.29 -8.02 -5.11
C TYR A 61 -11.36 -7.22 -5.87
N ASP A 62 -10.98 -6.39 -6.85
CA ASP A 62 -11.95 -5.65 -7.67
C ASP A 62 -12.87 -6.59 -8.44
N SER A 63 -12.33 -7.67 -9.03
CA SER A 63 -13.14 -8.71 -9.67
C SER A 63 -14.12 -9.35 -8.68
N TRP A 64 -13.62 -9.77 -7.51
CA TRP A 64 -14.47 -10.35 -6.47
C TRP A 64 -15.57 -9.40 -6.00
N SER A 65 -15.22 -8.13 -5.77
CA SER A 65 -16.11 -7.06 -5.32
C SER A 65 -17.19 -6.73 -6.36
N ALA A 66 -16.84 -6.75 -7.65
CA ALA A 66 -17.80 -6.58 -8.73
C ALA A 66 -18.84 -7.72 -8.76
N LEU A 67 -18.38 -8.98 -8.65
CA LEU A 67 -19.27 -10.15 -8.61
C LEU A 67 -20.13 -10.21 -7.35
N LYS A 68 -19.63 -9.72 -6.21
CA LYS A 68 -20.37 -9.65 -4.94
C LYS A 68 -21.70 -8.91 -5.07
N LYS A 69 -21.78 -7.94 -5.96
CA LYS A 69 -22.98 -7.12 -6.18
C LYS A 69 -24.06 -7.84 -7.00
N VAL A 70 -23.74 -8.98 -7.61
CA VAL A 70 -24.59 -9.73 -8.57
C VAL A 70 -24.52 -11.24 -8.32
N ASN A 71 -24.58 -11.64 -7.05
CA ASN A 71 -24.29 -13.00 -6.58
C ASN A 71 -25.50 -13.95 -6.54
N ASP A 72 -26.50 -13.73 -7.39
CA ASP A 72 -27.77 -14.46 -7.38
C ASP A 72 -27.67 -15.92 -7.87
N THR A 73 -26.53 -16.31 -8.43
CA THR A 73 -26.35 -17.65 -9.03
C THR A 73 -25.19 -18.40 -8.40
N ALA A 74 -25.33 -19.73 -8.32
CA ALA A 74 -24.29 -20.61 -7.79
C ALA A 74 -22.96 -20.47 -8.56
N VAL A 75 -22.99 -20.25 -9.88
CA VAL A 75 -21.76 -20.06 -10.67
C VAL A 75 -21.01 -18.78 -10.27
N VAL A 76 -21.72 -17.69 -9.95
CA VAL A 76 -21.11 -16.45 -9.47
C VAL A 76 -20.53 -16.66 -8.07
N VAL A 77 -21.30 -17.25 -7.15
CA VAL A 77 -20.85 -17.54 -5.79
C VAL A 77 -19.61 -18.43 -5.78
N ASN A 78 -19.60 -19.51 -6.56
CA ASN A 78 -18.44 -20.41 -6.66
C ASN A 78 -17.23 -19.72 -7.29
N THR A 79 -17.45 -18.83 -8.27
CA THR A 79 -16.37 -18.04 -8.87
C THR A 79 -15.78 -17.06 -7.86
N MET A 80 -16.61 -16.41 -7.05
CA MET A 80 -16.15 -15.56 -5.96
C MET A 80 -15.33 -16.32 -4.93
N ALA A 81 -15.79 -17.51 -4.51
CA ALA A 81 -15.05 -18.37 -3.58
C ALA A 81 -13.67 -18.74 -4.16
N LEU A 82 -13.61 -19.15 -5.43
CA LEU A 82 -12.32 -19.43 -6.10
C LEU A 82 -11.38 -18.20 -6.08
N ILE A 83 -11.89 -17.02 -6.42
CA ILE A 83 -11.08 -15.79 -6.44
C ILE A 83 -10.58 -15.47 -5.04
N ASN A 84 -11.44 -15.49 -4.02
CA ASN A 84 -11.08 -15.09 -2.66
C ASN A 84 -10.20 -16.14 -1.95
N ASP A 85 -10.64 -17.39 -1.95
CA ASP A 85 -10.06 -18.42 -1.08
C ASP A 85 -8.80 -19.02 -1.71
N THR A 86 -8.74 -19.09 -3.05
CA THR A 86 -7.60 -19.66 -3.75
C THR A 86 -6.69 -18.58 -4.32
N ILE A 87 -7.18 -17.76 -5.26
CA ILE A 87 -6.31 -16.85 -6.03
C ILE A 87 -5.74 -15.74 -5.13
N MET A 88 -6.61 -15.04 -4.40
CA MET A 88 -6.20 -14.01 -3.47
C MET A 88 -5.46 -14.59 -2.28
N GLY A 89 -5.86 -15.78 -1.79
CA GLY A 89 -5.14 -16.50 -0.74
C GLY A 89 -3.67 -16.73 -1.10
N LEU A 90 -3.42 -17.33 -2.28
CA LEU A 90 -2.07 -17.55 -2.79
C LEU A 90 -1.30 -16.24 -3.00
N THR A 91 -1.95 -15.22 -3.56
CA THR A 91 -1.32 -13.91 -3.83
C THR A 91 -0.94 -13.20 -2.52
N ARG A 92 -1.77 -13.28 -1.47
CA ARG A 92 -1.48 -12.74 -0.14
C ARG A 92 -0.30 -13.46 0.51
N THR A 93 -0.27 -14.80 0.45
CA THR A 93 0.85 -15.57 0.98
C THR A 93 2.15 -15.21 0.26
N ALA A 94 2.14 -15.14 -1.08
CA ALA A 94 3.29 -14.71 -1.84
C ALA A 94 3.74 -13.28 -1.47
N LEU A 95 2.80 -12.36 -1.27
CA LEU A 95 3.11 -10.99 -0.86
C LEU A 95 3.76 -10.93 0.53
N SER A 96 3.30 -11.77 1.46
CA SER A 96 3.91 -11.95 2.77
C SER A 96 5.33 -12.53 2.67
N MET A 97 5.57 -13.47 1.76
CA MET A 97 6.90 -14.01 1.52
C MET A 97 7.83 -12.96 0.91
N LEU A 98 7.38 -12.20 -0.09
CA LEU A 98 8.17 -11.12 -0.69
C LEU A 98 8.50 -10.03 0.34
N GLY A 99 7.55 -9.66 1.20
CA GLY A 99 7.81 -8.68 2.26
C GLY A 99 8.87 -9.17 3.26
N ASN A 100 8.82 -10.45 3.66
CA ASN A 100 9.87 -11.01 4.51
C ASN A 100 11.22 -11.07 3.79
N TYR A 101 11.26 -11.47 2.51
CA TYR A 101 12.49 -11.51 1.75
C TYR A 101 13.10 -10.11 1.51
N ASP A 102 12.27 -9.08 1.31
CA ASP A 102 12.74 -7.68 1.20
C ASP A 102 13.43 -7.20 2.49
N VAL A 103 12.95 -7.63 3.66
CA VAL A 103 13.47 -7.19 4.97
C VAL A 103 14.62 -8.06 5.48
N HIS A 104 14.45 -9.37 5.39
CA HIS A 104 15.30 -10.37 6.03
C HIS A 104 16.21 -11.10 5.03
N GLY A 105 15.98 -10.91 3.72
CA GLY A 105 16.70 -11.63 2.68
C GLY A 105 16.58 -13.14 2.85
N ASP A 106 17.72 -13.82 2.72
CA ASP A 106 17.85 -15.28 2.81
C ASP A 106 17.78 -15.82 4.25
N ASP A 107 17.69 -14.98 5.28
CA ASP A 107 17.53 -15.42 6.66
C ASP A 107 16.07 -15.83 6.95
N VAL A 108 15.66 -16.97 6.42
CA VAL A 108 14.29 -17.51 6.56
C VAL A 108 13.91 -17.74 8.03
N ALA A 109 14.88 -17.90 8.94
CA ALA A 109 14.61 -18.09 10.37
C ALA A 109 14.05 -16.83 11.04
N SER A 110 14.32 -15.64 10.50
CA SER A 110 13.75 -14.38 10.98
C SER A 110 12.43 -14.00 10.31
N TRP A 111 11.97 -14.78 9.33
CA TRP A 111 10.69 -14.54 8.67
C TRP A 111 9.53 -14.75 9.64
N GLY A 112 8.55 -13.86 9.57
CA GLY A 112 7.36 -13.91 10.43
C GLY A 112 6.17 -13.19 9.82
N PRO A 113 5.13 -12.93 10.63
CA PRO A 113 4.05 -12.04 10.22
C PRO A 113 4.61 -10.68 9.78
N ILE A 114 4.14 -10.17 8.63
CA ILE A 114 4.53 -8.84 8.14
C ILE A 114 4.21 -7.80 9.21
N LYS A 115 5.23 -7.04 9.60
CA LYS A 115 5.11 -5.91 10.51
C LYS A 115 4.61 -4.69 9.74
N THR A 116 3.83 -3.86 10.41
CA THR A 116 3.30 -2.61 9.90
C THR A 116 3.92 -1.42 10.64
N GLU A 117 3.62 -0.21 10.19
CA GLU A 117 3.98 1.03 10.88
C GLU A 117 3.46 1.05 12.33
N ARG A 118 2.35 0.33 12.61
CA ARG A 118 1.80 0.17 13.97
C ARG A 118 2.69 -0.67 14.88
N ASP A 119 3.50 -1.54 14.30
CA ASP A 119 4.48 -2.37 15.00
C ASP A 119 5.85 -1.65 15.10
N GLY A 120 5.91 -0.37 14.72
CA GLY A 120 7.13 0.44 14.67
C GLY A 120 8.00 0.15 13.45
N TYR A 121 7.52 -0.64 12.50
CA TYR A 121 8.26 -0.97 11.28
C TYR A 121 8.08 0.10 10.21
N TRP A 122 9.18 0.65 9.71
CA TRP A 122 9.22 1.55 8.57
C TRP A 122 10.22 1.00 7.56
N ASP A 123 9.81 0.89 6.28
CA ASP A 123 10.70 0.42 5.22
C ASP A 123 11.95 1.33 5.17
N PRO A 124 13.17 0.77 5.25
CA PRO A 124 14.38 1.56 5.12
C PRO A 124 14.43 2.23 3.75
N VAL A 125 14.60 3.55 3.75
CA VAL A 125 14.68 4.38 2.55
C VAL A 125 16.15 4.52 2.15
N ASP A 126 16.61 3.66 1.25
CA ASP A 126 17.93 3.82 0.64
C ASP A 126 17.93 5.06 -0.26
N GLY A 127 18.72 6.08 0.10
CA GLY A 127 19.01 7.22 -0.79
C GLY A 127 18.43 8.58 -0.40
N SER A 128 18.10 8.81 0.87
CA SER A 128 17.95 10.18 1.37
C SER A 128 19.16 10.53 2.22
N GLY A 129 20.10 11.29 1.63
CA GLY A 129 21.24 11.91 2.31
C GLY A 129 20.80 13.01 3.27
N SER A 130 19.86 12.70 4.13
CA SER A 130 19.46 13.52 5.24
C SER A 130 19.71 12.72 6.49
N ASP A 131 20.39 13.37 7.43
CA ASP A 131 20.73 12.95 8.79
C ASP A 131 19.46 12.71 9.63
N PHE A 132 18.48 12.01 9.07
CA PHE A 132 17.30 11.58 9.78
C PHE A 132 17.57 10.17 10.28
N ASP A 133 17.96 10.11 11.54
CA ASP A 133 17.78 8.93 12.37
C ASP A 133 16.27 8.70 12.61
N PHE A 134 15.54 8.36 11.55
CA PHE A 134 14.16 7.88 11.63
C PHE A 134 14.09 6.42 12.05
N GLN A 135 15.24 5.76 12.34
CA GLN A 135 15.29 4.34 12.70
C GLN A 135 14.48 4.03 13.97
N ASN A 136 14.17 5.03 14.79
CA ASN A 136 13.34 4.90 16.00
C ASN A 136 11.99 5.64 15.94
N GLY A 137 11.65 6.24 14.79
CA GLY A 137 10.51 7.16 14.70
C GLY A 137 10.62 8.38 15.63
N GLY A 138 9.66 9.30 15.52
CA GLY A 138 9.57 10.48 16.37
C GLY A 138 10.29 11.72 15.84
N VAL A 139 10.27 12.79 16.65
CA VAL A 139 10.89 14.08 16.34
C VAL A 139 12.39 14.00 16.68
N PRO A 140 13.31 14.37 15.77
CA PRO A 140 14.73 14.37 16.04
C PRO A 140 15.09 15.10 17.34
N LYS A 141 15.99 14.54 18.15
CA LYS A 141 16.46 15.17 19.39
C LYS A 141 17.38 16.35 19.08
N GLY A 142 17.39 17.36 19.94
CA GLY A 142 18.31 18.50 19.84
C GLY A 142 17.92 19.57 18.80
N LEU A 143 16.72 19.50 18.23
CA LEU A 143 16.20 20.56 17.37
C LEU A 143 16.02 21.86 18.17
N LYS A 144 16.46 22.98 17.59
CA LYS A 144 16.21 24.31 18.14
C LYS A 144 14.96 24.90 17.47
N PRO A 145 13.96 25.37 18.24
CA PRO A 145 12.77 25.96 17.66
C PRO A 145 13.11 27.27 16.94
N ASN A 146 12.58 27.44 15.73
CA ASN A 146 12.61 28.71 15.01
C ASN A 146 11.53 29.66 15.54
N VAL A 147 10.38 29.08 15.88
CA VAL A 147 9.25 29.76 16.48
C VAL A 147 8.65 28.85 17.55
N THR A 148 7.84 29.41 18.43
CA THR A 148 7.22 28.68 19.54
C THR A 148 5.72 28.96 19.59
N VAL A 149 4.97 27.99 20.09
CA VAL A 149 3.50 28.08 20.21
C VAL A 149 3.05 27.82 21.63
N CYS A 150 2.25 28.74 22.18
CA CYS A 150 1.49 28.49 23.39
C CYS A 150 0.16 29.24 23.36
N LYS A 151 -0.80 28.81 24.18
CA LYS A 151 -2.21 29.25 24.12
C LYS A 151 -2.40 30.78 24.17
N THR A 152 -1.54 31.49 24.88
CA THR A 152 -1.58 32.96 25.04
C THR A 152 -0.68 33.71 24.05
N GLY A 153 0.00 32.99 23.15
CA GLY A 153 0.89 33.52 22.13
C GLY A 153 1.96 34.45 22.71
N ARG A 154 2.14 35.62 22.10
CA ARG A 154 3.13 36.63 22.57
C ARG A 154 2.88 37.08 24.00
N GLY A 155 1.64 37.08 24.45
CA GLY A 155 1.28 37.38 25.85
C GLY A 155 1.72 36.29 26.84
N GLY A 156 2.07 35.09 26.37
CA GLY A 156 2.64 33.99 27.15
C GLY A 156 4.12 33.72 26.90
N GLY A 157 4.79 34.58 26.13
CA GLY A 157 6.19 34.38 25.78
C GLY A 157 6.46 33.48 24.56
N CYS A 158 5.44 33.13 23.77
CA CYS A 158 5.60 32.38 22.53
C CYS A 158 5.33 33.25 21.30
N ASP A 159 5.81 32.83 20.14
CA ASP A 159 5.64 33.61 18.91
C ASP A 159 4.19 33.62 18.42
N TYR A 160 3.49 32.48 18.56
CA TYR A 160 2.14 32.27 18.05
C TYR A 160 1.19 31.61 19.07
N ALA A 161 -0.11 31.88 18.92
CA ALA A 161 -1.16 31.29 19.74
C ALA A 161 -1.59 29.89 19.27
N THR A 162 -1.34 29.56 18.00
CA THR A 162 -1.75 28.30 17.37
C THR A 162 -0.67 27.76 16.45
N VAL A 163 -0.64 26.43 16.28
CA VAL A 163 0.28 25.75 15.36
C VAL A 163 0.02 26.20 13.92
N HIS A 164 -1.24 26.36 13.53
CA HIS A 164 -1.59 26.82 12.19
C HIS A 164 -0.99 28.20 11.85
N ALA A 165 -1.01 29.14 12.78
CA ALA A 165 -0.42 30.46 12.55
C ALA A 165 1.12 30.39 12.39
N ALA A 166 1.77 29.54 13.18
CA ALA A 166 3.21 29.28 13.05
C ALA A 166 3.55 28.62 11.70
N VAL A 167 2.77 27.62 11.27
CA VAL A 167 2.95 26.95 9.96
C VAL A 167 2.73 27.92 8.80
N TYR A 168 1.71 28.78 8.87
CA TYR A 168 1.43 29.75 7.81
C TYR A 168 2.51 30.83 7.68
N ALA A 169 3.21 31.11 8.79
CA ALA A 169 4.32 32.05 8.81
C ALA A 169 5.67 31.41 8.42
N ALA A 170 5.69 30.11 8.11
CA ALA A 170 6.91 29.42 7.69
C ALA A 170 7.41 30.04 6.38
N PRO A 171 8.69 30.46 6.31
CA PRO A 171 9.27 30.96 5.07
C PRO A 171 9.51 29.81 4.08
N ASP A 172 9.67 30.16 2.80
CA ASP A 172 10.19 29.22 1.81
C ASP A 172 11.61 28.79 2.23
N MET A 173 11.76 27.51 2.53
CA MET A 173 13.03 26.91 2.96
C MET A 173 13.73 26.24 1.78
N ASN A 174 15.06 26.40 1.71
CA ASN A 174 15.86 25.62 0.76
C ASN A 174 15.88 24.14 1.13
N ALA A 175 16.15 23.27 0.15
CA ALA A 175 16.32 21.85 0.39
C ALA A 175 17.36 21.60 1.50
N GLY A 176 16.96 20.89 2.56
CA GLY A 176 17.79 20.58 3.72
C GLY A 176 17.64 21.52 4.92
N GLN A 177 16.97 22.68 4.78
CA GLN A 177 16.62 23.55 5.91
C GLN A 177 15.32 23.09 6.59
N ARG A 178 15.21 23.28 7.91
CA ARG A 178 14.08 22.84 8.73
C ARG A 178 13.47 24.04 9.43
N PHE A 179 12.15 24.19 9.33
CA PHE A 179 11.37 25.13 10.14
C PHE A 179 10.77 24.38 11.33
N VAL A 180 11.29 24.65 12.52
CA VAL A 180 10.92 23.96 13.76
C VAL A 180 9.98 24.85 14.57
N ILE A 181 8.82 24.30 14.95
CA ILE A 181 7.76 24.93 15.76
C ILE A 181 7.70 24.22 17.12
#